data_AF-A0A957DSY4-F1
#
_entry.id   AF-A0A957DSY4-F1
#
_cell.length_a   1.000
_cell.length_b   1.000
_cell.length_c   1.000
_cell.angle_alpha   90.00
_cell.angle_beta   90.00
_cell.angle_gamma   90.00
#
_symmetry.space_group_name_H-M   'P 1'
#
loop_
_entity.id
_entity.type
_entity.pdbx_description
1 polymer ?
#
loop_
_entity_poly.entity_id
_entity_poly.type
_entity_poly.pdbx_seq_one_letter_code
_entity_poly.pdbx_strand_id
1 'polypeptide(L)'
;MNKNTKRLLYWLPRVLSILFALFISIFALDVFSEGYNVGETIIALFMHLIPTFVVVITLLIAWHWERVGAALFFALALIFLVMSGGEGWIIGGPLLLLGVLFWFDWLADARLKVG
;
A
#
# COMPACT_ATOMS: atom_id res chain seq x y z
N MET A 1 -1.74 22.22 -15.88
CA MET A 1 -2.27 20.83 -15.94
C MET A 1 -3.80 20.89 -15.98
N ASN A 2 -4.46 20.11 -16.84
CA ASN A 2 -5.92 20.13 -16.93
C ASN A 2 -6.57 19.53 -15.65
N LYS A 3 -7.86 19.82 -15.42
CA LYS A 3 -8.59 19.39 -14.21
C LYS A 3 -8.70 17.86 -14.08
N ASN A 4 -8.82 17.15 -15.21
CA ASN A 4 -8.98 15.69 -15.23
C ASN A 4 -7.68 14.98 -14.82
N THR A 5 -6.53 15.42 -15.32
CA THR A 5 -5.22 14.88 -14.94
C THR A 5 -4.95 15.09 -13.45
N LYS A 6 -5.33 16.24 -12.88
CA LYS A 6 -5.23 16.47 -11.42
C LYS A 6 -6.06 15.48 -10.63
N ARG A 7 -7.33 15.32 -11.02
CA ARG A 7 -8.23 14.37 -10.35
C ARG A 7 -7.72 12.95 -10.46
N LEU A 8 -7.14 12.58 -11.61
CA LEU A 8 -6.56 11.25 -11.82
C LEU A 8 -5.34 11.03 -10.92
N LEU A 9 -4.37 11.95 -10.88
CA LEU A 9 -3.17 11.81 -10.05
C LEU A 9 -3.49 11.75 -8.56
N TYR A 10 -4.55 12.44 -8.12
CA TYR A 10 -5.02 12.33 -6.74
C TYR A 10 -5.67 10.97 -6.45
N TRP A 11 -6.67 10.56 -7.23
CA TRP A 11 -7.47 9.36 -6.92
C TRP A 11 -6.79 8.04 -7.27
N LEU A 12 -5.98 8.00 -8.33
CA LEU A 12 -5.35 6.78 -8.82
C LEU A 12 -4.50 6.06 -7.75
N PRO A 13 -3.53 6.69 -7.06
CA PRO A 13 -2.77 6.05 -5.99
C PRO A 13 -3.67 5.52 -4.86
N ARG A 14 -4.71 6.25 -4.44
CA ARG A 14 -5.59 5.80 -3.35
C ARG A 14 -6.39 4.57 -3.73
N VAL A 15 -7.02 4.60 -4.90
CA VAL A 15 -7.81 3.45 -5.39
C VAL A 15 -6.91 2.22 -5.54
N LEU A 16 -5.72 2.38 -6.12
CA LEU A 16 -4.78 1.28 -6.26
C LEU A 16 -4.25 0.77 -4.91
N SER A 17 -4.01 1.64 -3.92
CA SER A 17 -3.64 1.21 -2.57
C SER A 17 -4.77 0.42 -1.88
N ILE A 18 -6.03 0.82 -2.05
CA ILE A 18 -7.18 0.07 -1.53
C ILE A 18 -7.24 -1.31 -2.18
N LEU A 19 -7.14 -1.37 -3.51
CA LEU A 19 -7.13 -2.64 -4.25
C LEU A 19 -5.95 -3.53 -3.84
N PHE A 20 -4.78 -2.93 -3.62
CA PHE A 20 -3.60 -3.66 -3.17
C PHE A 20 -3.77 -4.19 -1.74
N ALA A 21 -4.32 -3.41 -0.81
CA ALA A 21 -4.63 -3.89 0.54
C ALA A 21 -5.64 -5.06 0.51
N LEU A 22 -6.68 -4.98 -0.32
CA LEU A 22 -7.63 -6.07 -0.53
C LEU A 22 -6.94 -7.31 -1.10
N PHE A 23 -6.06 -7.14 -2.09
CA PHE A 23 -5.28 -8.23 -2.66
C PHE A 23 -4.41 -8.92 -1.60
N ILE A 24 -3.68 -8.16 -0.79
CA ILE A 24 -2.86 -8.71 0.30
C ILE A 24 -3.73 -9.43 1.35
N SER A 25 -4.93 -8.93 1.64
CA SER A 25 -5.82 -9.55 2.63
C SER A 25 -6.32 -10.95 2.23
N ILE A 26 -6.37 -11.26 0.92
CA ILE A 26 -6.77 -12.58 0.44
C ILE A 26 -5.78 -13.66 0.89
N PHE A 27 -4.48 -13.33 0.99
CA PHE A 27 -3.47 -14.28 1.47
C PHE A 27 -3.72 -14.71 2.90
N ALA A 28 -4.34 -13.87 3.74
CA ALA A 28 -4.65 -14.21 5.13
C ALA A 28 -5.76 -15.25 5.29
N LEU A 29 -6.44 -15.63 4.19
CA LEU A 29 -7.49 -16.65 4.21
C LEU A 29 -6.92 -18.08 4.24
N ASP A 30 -5.62 -18.27 4.02
CA ASP A 30 -4.95 -19.57 4.12
C ASP A 30 -5.08 -20.21 5.52
N VAL A 31 -5.16 -19.39 6.56
CA VAL A 31 -5.38 -19.80 7.96
C VAL A 31 -6.61 -20.70 8.17
N PHE A 32 -7.64 -20.57 7.34
CA PHE A 32 -8.85 -21.40 7.43
C PHE A 32 -8.60 -22.87 7.01
N SER A 33 -7.47 -23.16 6.38
CA SER A 33 -7.08 -24.52 5.97
C SER A 33 -6.21 -25.26 6.99
N GLU A 34 -5.77 -24.59 8.06
CA GLU A 34 -4.80 -25.12 9.05
C GLU A 34 -5.43 -26.00 10.15
N GLY A 35 -6.76 -26.13 10.20
CA GLY A 35 -7.44 -27.01 11.16
C GLY A 35 -7.48 -26.52 12.60
N TYR A 36 -7.25 -25.22 12.83
CA TYR A 36 -7.35 -24.58 14.15
C TYR A 36 -8.75 -24.60 14.74
N ASN A 37 -8.85 -24.47 16.07
CA ASN A 37 -10.13 -24.18 16.70
C ASN A 37 -10.56 -22.73 16.40
N VAL A 38 -11.81 -22.38 16.75
CA VAL A 38 -12.37 -21.05 16.42
C VAL A 38 -11.55 -19.89 17.01
N GLY A 39 -11.10 -20.01 18.27
CA GLY A 39 -10.33 -18.96 18.93
C GLY A 39 -8.94 -18.79 18.32
N GLU A 40 -8.25 -19.90 18.08
CA GLU A 40 -6.94 -19.94 17.41
C GLU A 40 -7.02 -19.35 16.00
N THR A 41 -8.07 -19.70 15.23
CA THR A 41 -8.30 -19.19 13.87
C THR A 41 -8.44 -17.67 13.87
N ILE A 42 -9.18 -17.10 14.83
CA ILE A 42 -9.35 -15.64 14.93
C ILE A 42 -8.00 -14.98 15.18
N ILE A 43 -7.23 -15.45 16.15
CA ILE A 43 -5.91 -14.88 16.48
C ILE A 43 -4.98 -14.99 15.26
N ALA A 44 -4.92 -16.17 14.65
CA ALA A 44 -4.07 -16.43 13.49
C ALA A 44 -4.48 -15.57 12.28
N LEU A 45 -5.77 -15.35 12.03
CA LEU A 45 -6.26 -14.45 10.99
C LEU A 45 -5.79 -13.01 11.23
N PHE A 46 -5.91 -12.49 12.45
CA PHE A 46 -5.42 -11.14 12.77
C PHE A 46 -3.91 -11.01 12.60
N MET A 47 -3.14 -12.07 12.91
CA MET A 47 -1.70 -12.10 12.64
C MET A 47 -1.39 -12.11 11.13
N HIS A 48 -2.12 -12.87 10.33
CA HIS A 48 -1.93 -12.90 8.87
C HIS A 48 -2.41 -11.62 8.18
N LEU A 49 -3.29 -10.85 8.81
CA LEU A 49 -3.71 -9.52 8.33
C LEU A 49 -2.72 -8.40 8.67
N ILE A 50 -1.67 -8.64 9.45
CA ILE A 50 -0.64 -7.62 9.77
C ILE A 50 -0.09 -6.93 8.51
N PRO A 51 0.31 -7.64 7.43
CA PRO A 51 0.77 -7.00 6.19
C PRO A 51 -0.29 -6.08 5.57
N THR A 52 -1.57 -6.46 5.62
CA THR A 52 -2.69 -5.64 5.15
C THR A 52 -2.83 -4.38 5.98
N PHE A 53 -2.79 -4.49 7.31
CA PHE A 53 -2.90 -3.34 8.21
C PHE A 53 -1.77 -2.34 8.01
N VAL A 54 -0.55 -2.81 7.78
CA VAL A 54 0.60 -1.94 7.47
C VAL A 54 0.34 -1.11 6.20
N VAL A 55 -0.20 -1.73 5.14
CA VAL A 55 -0.58 -1.02 3.90
C VAL A 55 -1.71 -0.02 4.15
N VAL A 56 -2.75 -0.41 4.89
CA VAL A 56 -3.89 0.47 5.22
C VAL A 56 -3.45 1.67 6.03
N ILE A 57 -2.66 1.48 7.09
CA ILE A 57 -2.12 2.56 7.91
C ILE A 57 -1.27 3.50 7.05
N THR A 58 -0.42 2.95 6.18
CA THR A 58 0.38 3.73 5.25
C THR A 58 -0.49 4.58 4.34
N LEU A 59 -1.56 4.01 3.77
CA LEU A 59 -2.54 4.72 2.96
C LEU A 59 -3.26 5.83 3.75
N LEU A 60 -3.68 5.58 4.99
CA LEU A 60 -4.33 6.59 5.84
C LEU A 60 -3.42 7.79 6.09
N ILE A 61 -2.14 7.55 6.35
CA ILE A 61 -1.12 8.61 6.50
C ILE A 61 -0.92 9.32 5.16
N ALA A 62 -0.78 8.57 4.07
CA ALA A 62 -0.57 9.08 2.73
C ALA A 62 -1.74 9.92 2.20
N TRP A 63 -2.95 9.69 2.71
CA TRP A 63 -4.16 10.38 2.30
C TRP A 63 -4.10 11.89 2.61
N HIS A 64 -3.48 12.26 3.74
CA HIS A 64 -3.32 13.64 4.18
C HIS A 64 -1.91 14.21 3.94
N TRP A 65 -0.89 13.34 3.81
CA TRP A 65 0.50 13.74 3.58
C TRP A 65 1.13 12.91 2.46
N GLU A 66 0.95 13.33 1.22
CA GLU A 66 1.34 12.58 0.02
C GLU A 66 2.84 12.28 -0.02
N ARG A 67 3.67 13.26 0.36
CA ARG A 67 5.14 13.11 0.45
C ARG A 67 5.57 12.04 1.45
N VAL A 68 4.88 11.96 2.59
CA VAL A 68 5.15 10.95 3.62
C VAL A 68 4.66 9.60 3.12
N GLY A 69 3.49 9.57 2.48
CA GLY A 69 2.95 8.39 1.82
C GLY A 69 3.91 7.78 0.78
N ALA A 70 4.46 8.61 -0.10
CA ALA A 70 5.44 8.18 -1.09
C ALA A 70 6.68 7.54 -0.41
N ALA A 71 7.23 8.21 0.60
CA ALA A 71 8.38 7.69 1.34
C ALA A 71 8.07 6.37 2.06
N LEU A 72 6.89 6.24 2.68
CA LEU A 72 6.46 5.03 3.36
C LEU A 72 6.26 3.87 2.37
N PHE A 73 5.59 4.08 1.24
CA PHE A 73 5.42 3.04 0.23
C PHE A 73 6.75 2.59 -0.38
N PHE A 74 7.68 3.51 -0.64
CA PHE A 74 9.04 3.15 -1.06
C PHE A 74 9.79 2.35 0.00
N ALA A 75 9.71 2.77 1.27
CA ALA A 75 10.33 2.06 2.38
C ALA A 75 9.77 0.64 2.51
N LEU A 76 8.44 0.47 2.46
CA LEU A 76 7.79 -0.84 2.49
C LEU A 76 8.25 -1.72 1.33
N ALA A 77 8.31 -1.17 0.12
CA ALA A 77 8.75 -1.91 -1.04
C ALA A 77 10.20 -2.38 -0.92
N LEU A 78 11.09 -1.50 -0.46
CA LEU A 78 12.50 -1.81 -0.26
C LEU A 78 12.68 -2.86 0.84
N ILE A 79 12.06 -2.66 2.00
CA ILE A 79 12.10 -3.63 3.12
C ILE A 79 11.62 -4.98 2.63
N PHE A 80 10.49 -5.03 1.93
CA PHE A 80 9.94 -6.28 1.41
C PHE A 80 10.88 -6.97 0.40
N LEU A 81 11.43 -6.23 -0.56
CA LEU A 81 12.36 -6.79 -1.55
C LEU A 81 13.65 -7.31 -0.90
N VAL A 82 14.20 -6.58 0.08
CA VAL A 82 15.39 -7.03 0.82
C VAL A 82 15.08 -8.29 1.63
N MET A 83 13.96 -8.32 2.34
CA MET A 83 13.54 -9.49 3.14
C MET A 83 13.23 -10.72 2.28
N SER A 84 12.75 -10.53 1.05
CA SER A 84 12.49 -11.61 0.09
C SER A 84 13.71 -12.00 -0.75
N GLY A 85 14.92 -11.50 -0.44
CA GLY A 85 16.13 -11.82 -1.20
C GLY A 85 16.11 -11.29 -2.64
N GLY A 86 15.24 -10.33 -2.96
CA GLY A 86 15.09 -9.77 -4.28
C GLY A 86 14.18 -10.56 -5.23
N GLU A 87 13.47 -11.59 -4.77
CA GLU A 87 12.58 -12.39 -5.62
C GLU A 87 11.10 -11.93 -5.57
N GLY A 88 10.73 -11.15 -4.55
CA GLY A 88 9.35 -10.75 -4.26
C GLY A 88 8.73 -9.68 -5.17
N TRP A 89 9.07 -9.60 -6.45
CA TRP A 89 8.62 -8.51 -7.33
C TRP A 89 7.11 -8.43 -7.52
N ILE A 90 6.38 -9.54 -7.37
CA ILE A 90 4.92 -9.58 -7.49
C ILE A 90 4.25 -8.70 -6.42
N ILE A 91 4.84 -8.60 -5.23
CA ILE A 91 4.34 -7.77 -4.12
C ILE A 91 5.13 -6.46 -4.02
N GLY A 92 6.45 -6.52 -4.14
CA GLY A 92 7.33 -5.35 -4.08
C GLY A 92 7.14 -4.37 -5.24
N GLY A 93 6.85 -4.87 -6.44
CA GLY A 93 6.61 -4.05 -7.64
C GLY A 93 5.41 -3.12 -7.50
N PRO A 94 4.22 -3.63 -7.13
CA PRO A 94 3.07 -2.78 -6.82
C PRO A 94 3.34 -1.78 -5.70
N LEU A 95 4.05 -2.14 -4.63
CA LEU A 95 4.43 -1.20 -3.56
C LEU A 95 5.31 -0.06 -4.10
N LEU A 96 6.31 -0.36 -4.94
CA LEU A 96 7.13 0.65 -5.61
C LEU A 96 6.28 1.57 -6.50
N LEU A 97 5.38 0.98 -7.28
CA LEU A 97 4.47 1.74 -8.16
C LEU A 97 3.60 2.71 -7.35
N LEU A 98 3.05 2.27 -6.21
CA LEU A 98 2.29 3.14 -5.31
C LEU A 98 3.15 4.30 -4.78
N GLY A 99 4.40 4.03 -4.39
CA GLY A 99 5.35 5.07 -3.99
C GLY A 99 5.58 6.13 -5.08
N VAL A 100 5.78 5.68 -6.33
CA VAL A 100 5.93 6.57 -7.50
C VAL A 100 4.67 7.39 -7.76
N LEU A 101 3.48 6.78 -7.64
CA LEU A 101 2.22 7.49 -7.87
C LEU A 101 1.95 8.55 -6.80
N PHE A 102 2.17 8.25 -5.52
CA PHE A 102 2.09 9.24 -4.44
C PHE A 102 3.13 10.35 -4.59
N TRP A 103 4.32 10.03 -5.09
CA TRP A 103 5.34 11.02 -5.39
C TRP A 103 4.87 11.99 -6.50
N PHE A 104 4.28 11.48 -7.57
CA PHE A 104 3.73 12.33 -8.63
C PHE A 104 2.54 13.18 -8.19
N ASP A 105 1.67 12.64 -7.34
CA ASP A 105 0.57 13.38 -6.74
C ASP A 105 1.10 14.56 -5.89
N TRP A 106 2.09 14.29 -5.03
CA TRP A 106 2.76 15.33 -4.25
C TRP A 106 3.40 16.42 -5.13
N LEU A 107 4.12 16.04 -6.19
CA LEU A 107 4.74 17.01 -7.11
C LEU A 107 3.69 17.87 -7.82
N ALA A 108 2.53 17.31 -8.15
CA ALA A 108 1.43 18.05 -8.76
C ALA A 108 0.80 19.06 -7.79
N ASP A 109 0.68 18.72 -6.50
CA ASP A 109 0.18 19.63 -5.46
C ASP A 109 1.21 20.72 -5.09
N ALA A 110 2.48 20.35 -4.94
CA ALA A 110 3.56 21.28 -4.61
C ALA A 110 3.74 22.40 -5.65
N ARG A 111 3.59 22.07 -6.94
CA ARG A 111 3.67 23.05 -8.05
C ARG A 111 2.57 24.11 -8.03
N LEU A 112 1.49 23.90 -7.29
CA LEU A 112 0.37 24.86 -7.17
C LEU A 112 0.51 25.81 -5.98
N LYS A 113 1.39 25.51 -5.03
CA LYS A 113 1.64 26.38 -3.86
C LYS A 113 2.71 27.45 -4.15
N VAL A 114 3.43 27.32 -5.26
CA VAL A 114 4.60 28.14 -5.62
C VAL A 114 4.37 29.02 -6.86
N GLY A 115 3.30 28.80 -7.63
CA GLY A 115 2.95 29.59 -8.81
C GLY A 115 1.58 30.24 -8.68
#